data_AF-A0A1A2YK68-F1
#
_entry.id   AF-A0A1A2YK68-F1
#
_cell.length_a   1.000
_cell.length_b   1.000
_cell.length_c   1.000
_cell.angle_alpha   90.00
_cell.angle_beta   90.00
_cell.angle_gamma   90.00
#
_symmetry.space_group_name_H-M   'P 1'
#
loop_
_entity.id
_entity.type
_entity.pdbx_description
1 polymer ?
#
loop_
_entity_poly.entity_id
_entity_poly.type
_entity_poly.pdbx_seq_one_letter_code
_entity_poly.pdbx_strand_id
1 'polypeptide(L)'
;MRLTALRNMAAAFALGAVVVAPAAGADPTVALPPMTSSGGGPIIGGGTNAGIAQQLFSFGTPNVQEADGSDAAQFITAAAASANPQLAAPFSLMRRALACQTNNAGFGARAYRRSDGQWGGAMVVAAKSATPNMDGLSACAKTNWRRATAGAQNSLCNSGWSTPNTFESRRGETYYVLLAGTSDDFCTAVNGKFKDNSNGWPF
;
A
#
# COMPACT_ATOMS: atom_id res chain seq x y z
N MET A 1 62.08 35.19 4.39
CA MET A 1 62.56 34.16 5.32
C MET A 1 61.80 34.31 6.64
N ARG A 2 61.39 33.17 7.20
CA ARG A 2 60.54 32.92 8.38
C ARG A 2 60.69 33.86 9.58
N LEU A 3 59.58 34.19 10.25
CA LEU A 3 59.46 34.11 11.71
C LEU A 3 57.97 34.11 12.15
N THR A 4 57.60 32.97 12.73
CA THR A 4 56.39 32.65 13.50
C THR A 4 56.35 33.39 14.85
N ALA A 5 55.18 33.84 15.32
CA ALA A 5 54.40 33.14 16.36
C ALA A 5 53.40 34.02 17.15
N LEU A 6 52.23 33.42 17.42
CA LEU A 6 51.42 33.42 18.66
C LEU A 6 50.41 34.54 18.97
N ARG A 7 49.18 34.03 19.23
CA ARG A 7 48.16 34.43 20.24
C ARG A 7 47.09 35.47 19.84
N ASN A 8 45.88 35.00 19.54
CA ASN A 8 44.82 34.92 20.57
C ASN A 8 43.58 34.16 20.10
N MET A 9 43.09 33.29 20.98
CA MET A 9 41.86 32.52 20.91
C MET A 9 40.63 33.43 20.87
N ALA A 10 39.66 33.11 20.01
CA ALA A 10 38.26 33.40 20.26
C ALA A 10 37.42 32.24 19.71
N ALA A 11 36.78 31.54 20.65
CA ALA A 11 35.95 30.38 20.45
C ALA A 11 34.55 30.78 19.96
N ALA A 12 33.91 29.93 19.15
CA ALA A 12 32.49 29.57 19.26
C ALA A 12 32.17 28.46 18.25
N PHE A 13 32.31 27.21 18.66
CA PHE A 13 31.72 26.06 17.98
C PHE A 13 30.20 26.09 18.25
N ALA A 14 29.42 26.56 17.28
CA ALA A 14 27.96 26.39 17.29
C ALA A 14 27.62 24.97 16.82
N LEU A 15 27.71 23.99 17.73
CA LEU A 15 27.07 22.68 17.57
C LEU A 15 25.57 22.89 17.79
N GLY A 16 24.87 23.20 16.71
CA GLY A 16 23.40 23.19 16.69
C GLY A 16 22.92 21.78 17.03
N ALA A 17 22.32 21.63 18.21
CA ALA A 17 21.65 20.42 18.63
C ALA A 17 20.60 20.04 17.57
N VAL A 18 20.86 18.96 16.84
CA VAL A 18 19.80 18.28 16.09
C VAL A 18 18.89 17.70 17.16
N VAL A 19 17.81 18.43 17.46
CA VAL A 19 16.68 17.88 18.20
C VAL A 19 16.13 16.77 17.32
N VAL A 20 16.58 15.54 17.57
CA VAL A 20 15.91 14.35 17.08
C VAL A 20 14.55 14.38 17.76
N ALA A 21 13.55 14.89 17.05
CA ALA A 21 12.17 14.77 17.48
C ALA A 21 11.93 13.30 17.84
N PRO A 22 11.34 12.98 19.00
CA PRO A 22 11.01 11.61 19.31
C PRO A 22 10.13 11.11 18.17
N ALA A 23 10.55 10.00 17.55
CA ALA A 23 9.68 9.26 16.65
C ALA A 23 8.40 9.01 17.45
N ALA A 24 7.28 9.57 17.00
CA ALA A 24 5.97 9.25 17.54
C ALA A 24 5.76 7.74 17.33
N GLY A 25 6.14 6.95 18.33
CA GLY A 25 5.83 5.54 18.39
C GLY A 25 4.32 5.46 18.43
N ALA A 26 3.73 4.77 17.44
CA ALA A 26 2.34 4.38 17.50
C ALA A 26 2.07 3.77 18.88
N ASP A 27 1.01 4.23 19.54
CA ASP A 27 0.59 3.69 20.83
C ASP A 27 0.48 2.16 20.71
N PRO A 28 1.25 1.38 21.50
CA PRO A 28 1.28 -0.08 21.38
C PRO A 28 -0.08 -0.74 21.72
N THR A 29 -1.04 0.03 22.24
CA THR A 29 -2.39 -0.44 22.52
C THR A 29 -3.36 -0.32 21.34
N VAL A 30 -3.03 0.46 20.29
CA VAL A 30 -3.92 0.66 19.13
C VAL A 30 -3.37 -0.07 17.90
N ALA A 31 -3.78 -1.32 17.75
CA ALA A 31 -3.40 -2.20 16.65
C ALA A 31 -4.50 -2.34 15.59
N LEU A 32 -4.12 -2.77 14.38
CA LEU A 32 -5.07 -3.19 13.36
C LEU A 32 -5.90 -4.40 13.84
N PRO A 33 -7.20 -4.47 13.46
CA PRO A 33 -8.06 -5.59 13.84
C PRO A 33 -7.51 -6.91 13.28
N PRO A 34 -7.65 -8.07 13.94
CA PRO A 34 -7.24 -9.33 13.37
C PRO A 34 -8.04 -9.64 12.08
N MET A 35 -7.44 -10.37 11.16
CA MET A 35 -8.15 -10.85 9.97
C MET A 35 -8.83 -12.19 10.25
N THR A 36 -10.04 -12.34 9.72
CA THR A 36 -10.75 -13.62 9.67
C THR A 36 -10.77 -14.05 8.21
N SER A 37 -10.36 -15.29 7.94
CA SER A 37 -10.42 -15.87 6.60
C SER A 37 -11.55 -16.88 6.57
N SER A 38 -12.51 -16.67 5.67
CA SER A 38 -13.63 -17.54 5.40
C SER A 38 -13.36 -18.52 4.26
N GLY A 39 -12.24 -18.36 3.54
CA GLY A 39 -11.89 -19.19 2.39
C GLY A 39 -12.66 -18.82 1.11
N GLY A 40 -13.27 -17.63 1.04
CA GLY A 40 -14.10 -17.18 -0.08
C GLY A 40 -13.37 -16.94 -1.42
N GLY A 41 -12.04 -17.09 -1.45
CA GLY A 41 -11.22 -16.91 -2.64
C GLY A 41 -10.86 -15.45 -2.93
N PRO A 42 -10.09 -15.21 -4.01
CA PRO A 42 -9.45 -13.92 -4.27
C PRO A 42 -10.40 -12.80 -4.70
N ILE A 43 -11.61 -13.14 -5.15
CA ILE A 43 -12.56 -12.20 -5.77
C ILE A 43 -13.64 -11.77 -4.78
N ILE A 44 -13.87 -10.46 -4.68
CA ILE A 44 -15.00 -9.90 -3.91
C ILE A 44 -16.31 -10.33 -4.57
N GLY A 45 -17.21 -10.90 -3.77
CA GLY A 45 -18.48 -11.44 -4.25
C GLY A 45 -18.38 -12.85 -4.85
N GLY A 46 -17.20 -13.47 -4.84
CA GLY A 46 -16.96 -14.83 -5.31
C GLY A 46 -16.64 -14.95 -6.80
N GLY A 47 -16.45 -16.19 -7.24
CA GLY A 47 -16.04 -16.53 -8.61
C GLY A 47 -14.56 -16.90 -8.73
N THR A 48 -14.16 -17.35 -9.91
CA THR A 48 -12.80 -17.83 -10.18
C THR A 48 -12.20 -17.02 -11.32
N ASN A 49 -11.17 -16.24 -11.02
CA ASN A 49 -10.34 -15.59 -12.03
C ASN A 49 -8.87 -15.81 -11.67
N ALA A 50 -8.27 -16.81 -12.31
CA ALA A 50 -6.89 -17.21 -12.05
C ALA A 50 -5.90 -16.07 -12.32
N GLY A 51 -6.17 -15.22 -13.31
CA GLY A 51 -5.29 -14.10 -13.64
C GLY A 51 -5.33 -12.98 -12.59
N ILE A 52 -6.50 -12.70 -12.00
CA ILE A 52 -6.58 -11.80 -10.83
C ILE A 52 -5.82 -12.39 -9.64
N ALA A 53 -5.98 -13.69 -9.36
CA ALA A 53 -5.28 -14.37 -8.27
C ALA A 53 -3.76 -14.27 -8.42
N GLN A 54 -3.24 -14.39 -9.64
CA GLN A 54 -1.82 -14.22 -9.96
C GLN A 54 -1.31 -12.80 -9.71
N GLN A 55 -2.16 -11.77 -9.83
CA GLN A 55 -1.77 -10.40 -9.52
C GLN A 55 -1.70 -10.12 -8.02
N LEU A 56 -2.47 -10.83 -7.18
CA LEU A 56 -2.36 -10.68 -5.73
C LEU A 56 -0.99 -11.18 -5.25
N PHE A 57 -0.30 -10.35 -4.47
CA PHE A 57 0.99 -10.72 -3.88
C PHE A 57 0.76 -11.58 -2.64
N SER A 58 1.64 -12.52 -2.33
CA SER A 58 1.62 -13.19 -1.03
C SER A 58 3.02 -13.09 -0.45
N PHE A 59 3.10 -12.67 0.80
CA PHE A 59 4.33 -12.72 1.58
C PHE A 59 4.71 -14.16 1.90
N GLY A 60 3.74 -15.07 2.03
CA GLY A 60 3.99 -16.48 2.34
C GLY A 60 4.72 -16.69 3.67
N THR A 61 4.69 -15.70 4.56
CA THR A 61 5.35 -15.76 5.88
C THR A 61 4.32 -15.86 6.99
N PRO A 62 4.58 -16.64 8.05
CA PRO A 62 3.64 -16.78 9.17
C PRO A 62 3.47 -15.49 9.99
N ASN A 63 4.38 -14.53 9.83
CA ASN A 63 4.34 -13.25 10.54
C ASN A 63 3.37 -12.24 9.91
N VAL A 64 2.84 -12.53 8.72
CA VAL A 64 1.86 -11.70 8.01
C VAL A 64 0.60 -12.51 7.80
N GLN A 65 -0.49 -12.07 8.43
CA GLN A 65 -1.82 -12.56 8.10
C GLN A 65 -2.18 -12.03 6.72
N GLU A 66 -2.84 -12.86 5.93
CA GLU A 66 -3.36 -12.51 4.61
C GLU A 66 -4.82 -12.97 4.50
N ALA A 67 -5.67 -12.09 3.97
CA ALA A 67 -7.08 -12.40 3.70
C ALA A 67 -7.43 -11.94 2.30
N ASP A 68 -8.37 -12.64 1.65
CA ASP A 68 -8.68 -12.50 0.23
C ASP A 68 -10.15 -12.12 -0.01
N GLY A 69 -10.41 -11.52 -1.17
CA GLY A 69 -11.75 -11.25 -1.67
C GLY A 69 -12.62 -10.48 -0.67
N SER A 70 -13.78 -11.04 -0.33
CA SER A 70 -14.73 -10.41 0.59
C SER A 70 -14.16 -10.19 2.00
N ASP A 71 -13.30 -11.10 2.48
CA ASP A 71 -12.67 -10.96 3.80
C ASP A 71 -11.69 -9.79 3.82
N ALA A 72 -10.94 -9.61 2.72
CA ALA A 72 -10.07 -8.45 2.55
C ALA A 72 -10.88 -7.13 2.56
N ALA A 73 -12.02 -7.09 1.86
CA ALA A 73 -12.88 -5.91 1.82
C ALA A 73 -13.47 -5.57 3.20
N GLN A 74 -13.86 -6.58 3.98
CA GLN A 74 -14.31 -6.41 5.36
C GLN A 74 -13.19 -5.87 6.24
N PHE A 75 -11.99 -6.46 6.17
CA PHE A 75 -10.84 -5.98 6.91
C PHE A 75 -10.48 -4.53 6.55
N ILE A 76 -10.44 -4.18 5.26
CA ILE A 76 -10.18 -2.80 4.81
C ILE A 76 -11.18 -1.83 5.43
N THR A 77 -12.46 -2.22 5.50
CA THR A 77 -13.51 -1.39 6.10
C THR A 77 -13.31 -1.24 7.61
N ALA A 78 -12.97 -2.31 8.33
CA ALA A 78 -12.70 -2.27 9.76
C ALA A 78 -11.41 -1.49 10.09
N ALA A 79 -10.34 -1.71 9.34
CA ALA A 79 -9.05 -1.04 9.51
C ALA A 79 -9.14 0.46 9.22
N ALA A 80 -9.95 0.87 8.23
CA ALA A 80 -10.25 2.28 7.96
C ALA A 80 -11.03 2.97 9.09
N ALA A 81 -11.67 2.21 9.98
CA ALA A 81 -12.36 2.70 11.17
C ALA A 81 -11.49 2.62 12.44
N SER A 82 -10.20 2.28 12.31
CA SER A 82 -9.27 2.23 13.44
C SER A 82 -9.12 3.60 14.11
N ALA A 83 -8.98 3.59 15.44
CA ALA A 83 -8.77 4.81 16.22
C ALA A 83 -7.42 5.48 15.94
N ASN A 84 -6.43 4.76 15.39
CA ASN A 84 -5.15 5.32 15.01
C ASN A 84 -5.22 5.86 13.57
N PRO A 85 -5.14 7.19 13.36
CA PRO A 85 -5.27 7.79 12.02
C PRO A 85 -4.16 7.36 11.07
N GLN A 86 -2.96 7.06 11.57
CA GLN A 86 -1.85 6.59 10.75
C GLN A 86 -2.12 5.18 10.22
N LEU A 87 -2.68 4.31 11.05
CA LEU A 87 -3.08 2.98 10.59
C LEU A 87 -4.31 3.05 9.67
N ALA A 88 -5.28 3.93 9.96
CA ALA A 88 -6.52 4.03 9.20
C ALA A 88 -6.41 4.72 7.84
N ALA A 89 -5.48 5.65 7.67
CA ALA A 89 -5.32 6.46 6.45
C ALA A 89 -5.19 5.62 5.15
N PRO A 90 -4.28 4.64 5.03
CA PRO A 90 -4.15 3.88 3.79
C PRO A 90 -5.37 3.01 3.51
N PHE A 91 -6.00 2.44 4.54
CA PHE A 91 -7.24 1.66 4.37
C PHE A 91 -8.43 2.53 3.99
N SER A 92 -8.45 3.80 4.39
CA SER A 92 -9.48 4.75 3.94
C SER A 92 -9.40 5.01 2.43
N LEU A 93 -8.19 5.08 1.87
CA LEU A 93 -7.98 5.16 0.42
C LEU A 93 -8.47 3.87 -0.27
N MET A 94 -8.10 2.71 0.26
CA MET A 94 -8.51 1.41 -0.28
C MET A 94 -10.04 1.23 -0.23
N ARG A 95 -10.67 1.59 0.88
CA ARG A 95 -12.14 1.56 1.05
C ARG A 95 -12.83 2.41 0.00
N ARG A 96 -12.26 3.57 -0.33
CA ARG A 96 -12.78 4.42 -1.41
C ARG A 96 -12.64 3.75 -2.77
N ALA A 97 -11.48 3.17 -3.06
CA ALA A 97 -11.28 2.44 -4.32
C ALA A 97 -12.24 1.26 -4.49
N LEU A 98 -12.54 0.53 -3.40
CA LEU A 98 -13.58 -0.51 -3.38
C LEU A 98 -14.98 0.06 -3.64
N ALA A 99 -15.31 1.19 -3.03
CA ALA A 99 -16.60 1.86 -3.27
C ALA A 99 -16.77 2.38 -4.72
N CYS A 100 -15.69 2.47 -5.50
CA CYS A 100 -15.74 2.81 -6.91
C CYS A 100 -16.10 1.61 -7.82
N GLN A 101 -16.27 0.42 -7.26
CA GLN A 101 -16.71 -0.76 -7.98
C GLN A 101 -18.16 -0.64 -8.45
N THR A 102 -18.43 -1.13 -9.66
CA THR A 102 -19.80 -1.41 -10.08
C THR A 102 -20.29 -2.64 -9.30
N ASN A 103 -21.41 -2.50 -8.58
CA ASN A 103 -22.07 -3.58 -7.84
C ASN A 103 -21.26 -4.22 -6.68
N ASN A 104 -20.17 -3.58 -6.20
CA ASN A 104 -19.34 -4.09 -5.09
C ASN A 104 -18.80 -5.52 -5.28
N ALA A 105 -18.52 -5.92 -6.52
CA ALA A 105 -18.05 -7.27 -6.84
C ALA A 105 -17.03 -7.29 -8.00
N GLY A 106 -16.37 -8.42 -8.19
CA GLY A 106 -15.55 -8.70 -9.39
C GLY A 106 -14.11 -8.18 -9.35
N PHE A 107 -13.72 -7.40 -8.34
CA PHE A 107 -12.30 -7.13 -8.10
C PHE A 107 -11.68 -8.24 -7.27
N GLY A 108 -10.42 -8.52 -7.55
CA GLY A 108 -9.56 -9.19 -6.58
C GLY A 108 -9.21 -8.26 -5.45
N ALA A 109 -9.19 -8.76 -4.24
CA ALA A 109 -8.66 -8.01 -3.11
C ALA A 109 -7.83 -8.93 -2.23
N ARG A 110 -6.74 -8.38 -1.68
CA ARG A 110 -5.97 -9.02 -0.61
C ARG A 110 -5.59 -7.99 0.43
N ALA A 111 -5.81 -8.32 1.68
CA ALA A 111 -5.39 -7.53 2.82
C ALA A 111 -4.24 -8.21 3.56
N TYR A 112 -3.41 -7.41 4.22
CA TYR A 112 -2.21 -7.83 4.93
C TYR A 112 -2.17 -7.18 6.30
N ARG A 113 -1.76 -7.94 7.29
CA ARG A 113 -1.57 -7.47 8.67
C ARG A 113 -0.40 -8.21 9.30
N ARG A 114 0.58 -7.49 9.85
CA ARG A 114 1.62 -8.13 10.68
C ARG A 114 1.01 -8.70 11.95
N SER A 115 1.58 -9.78 12.48
CA SER A 115 1.11 -10.44 13.71
C SER A 115 0.88 -9.45 14.87
N ASP A 116 1.77 -8.46 15.05
CA ASP A 116 1.66 -7.41 16.07
C ASP A 116 0.62 -6.32 15.77
N GLY A 117 0.03 -6.30 14.57
CA GLY A 117 -0.97 -5.34 14.13
C GLY A 117 -0.47 -3.90 13.96
N GLN A 118 0.85 -3.68 14.03
CA GLN A 118 1.47 -2.36 13.93
C GLN A 118 1.75 -1.93 12.48
N TRP A 119 1.64 -2.87 11.53
CA TRP A 119 1.51 -2.50 10.12
C TRP A 119 0.55 -3.41 9.37
N GLY A 120 0.01 -2.87 8.29
CA GLY A 120 -0.78 -3.59 7.33
C GLY A 120 -0.85 -2.85 6.00
N GLY A 121 -1.51 -3.49 5.05
CA GLY A 121 -1.79 -2.90 3.76
C GLY A 121 -2.88 -3.67 3.05
N ALA A 122 -3.24 -3.20 1.87
CA ALA A 122 -4.13 -3.94 1.00
C ALA A 122 -3.78 -3.70 -0.45
N MET A 123 -4.19 -4.67 -1.27
CA MET A 123 -4.13 -4.65 -2.70
C MET A 123 -5.52 -4.91 -3.25
N VAL A 124 -5.86 -4.19 -4.31
CA VAL A 124 -7.08 -4.39 -5.09
C VAL A 124 -6.69 -4.51 -6.55
N VAL A 125 -7.27 -5.48 -7.24
CA VAL A 125 -6.96 -5.83 -8.62
C VAL A 125 -8.26 -5.84 -9.41
N ALA A 126 -8.34 -5.01 -10.43
CA ALA A 126 -9.43 -5.01 -11.39
C ALA A 126 -8.96 -5.63 -12.72
N ALA A 127 -9.69 -6.61 -13.24
CA ALA A 127 -9.51 -7.05 -14.62
C ALA A 127 -10.25 -6.09 -15.56
N LYS A 128 -9.63 -5.74 -16.70
CA LYS A 128 -10.24 -4.88 -17.71
C LYS A 128 -11.54 -5.47 -18.24
N SER A 129 -11.57 -6.77 -18.51
CA SER A 129 -12.79 -7.48 -18.96
C SER A 129 -13.92 -7.46 -17.94
N ALA A 130 -13.61 -7.44 -16.64
CA ALA A 130 -14.60 -7.37 -15.58
C ALA A 130 -15.01 -5.92 -15.23
N THR A 131 -14.33 -4.92 -15.78
CA THR A 131 -14.52 -3.51 -15.44
C THR A 131 -14.82 -2.69 -16.70
N PRO A 132 -16.10 -2.55 -17.08
CA PRO A 132 -16.48 -1.94 -18.36
C PRO A 132 -16.12 -0.45 -18.46
N ASN A 133 -16.01 0.26 -17.33
CA ASN A 133 -15.64 1.68 -17.29
C ASN A 133 -14.39 1.92 -16.45
N MET A 134 -13.23 1.59 -17.02
CA MET A 134 -11.92 1.81 -16.39
C MET A 134 -11.61 3.29 -16.15
N ASP A 135 -12.07 4.19 -17.01
CA ASP A 135 -11.83 5.62 -16.86
C ASP A 135 -12.61 6.19 -15.67
N GLY A 136 -13.86 5.78 -15.49
CA GLY A 136 -14.68 6.11 -14.33
C GLY A 136 -14.09 5.57 -13.03
N LEU A 137 -13.59 4.33 -13.03
CA LEU A 137 -12.86 3.77 -11.89
C LEU A 137 -11.62 4.61 -11.56
N SER A 138 -10.83 4.93 -12.58
CA SER A 138 -9.61 5.74 -12.42
C SER A 138 -9.94 7.13 -11.86
N ALA A 139 -10.97 7.80 -12.37
CA ALA A 139 -11.39 9.11 -11.91
C ALA A 139 -11.87 9.07 -10.46
N CYS A 140 -12.63 8.04 -10.09
CA CYS A 140 -13.13 7.84 -8.73
C CYS A 140 -12.01 7.53 -7.72
N ALA A 141 -11.01 6.72 -8.11
CA ALA A 141 -9.86 6.41 -7.27
C ALA A 141 -8.89 7.60 -7.16
N LYS A 142 -8.62 8.32 -8.26
CA LYS A 142 -7.65 9.44 -8.34
C LYS A 142 -7.91 10.58 -7.36
N THR A 143 -9.16 10.85 -6.99
CA THR A 143 -9.50 12.04 -6.19
C THR A 143 -8.70 12.16 -4.89
N ASN A 144 -8.30 11.03 -4.28
CA ASN A 144 -7.49 11.03 -3.06
C ASN A 144 -6.21 10.19 -3.18
N TRP A 145 -6.00 9.54 -4.31
CA TRP A 145 -4.88 8.64 -4.51
C TRP A 145 -3.71 9.42 -5.07
N ARG A 146 -2.63 9.52 -4.29
CA ARG A 146 -1.37 10.17 -4.71
C ARG A 146 -0.34 9.12 -5.09
N ARG A 147 0.64 9.45 -5.91
CA ARG A 147 1.77 8.53 -6.14
C ARG A 147 2.61 8.49 -4.86
N ALA A 148 2.98 7.30 -4.38
CA ALA A 148 3.84 7.15 -3.20
C ALA A 148 5.11 8.00 -3.34
N THR A 149 5.37 8.83 -2.33
CA THR A 149 6.65 9.52 -2.15
C THR A 149 7.54 8.60 -1.33
N ALA A 150 8.82 8.44 -1.70
CA ALA A 150 9.77 7.67 -0.88
C ALA A 150 9.82 8.28 0.53
N GLY A 151 9.51 7.49 1.56
CA GLY A 151 9.42 7.92 2.95
C GLY A 151 10.34 7.12 3.87
N ALA A 152 10.34 7.48 5.16
CA ALA A 152 10.96 6.70 6.23
C ALA A 152 10.12 5.44 6.54
N GLN A 153 10.68 4.44 7.24
CA GLN A 153 10.12 3.11 7.55
C GLN A 153 8.62 3.03 7.98
N ASN A 154 8.06 4.13 8.50
CA ASN A 154 6.68 4.27 8.97
C ASN A 154 5.79 5.07 8.01
N SER A 155 6.26 5.38 6.81
CA SER A 155 5.56 6.27 5.89
C SER A 155 4.42 5.53 5.23
N LEU A 156 3.33 6.27 5.08
CA LEU A 156 2.19 5.82 4.31
C LEU A 156 2.59 5.76 2.83
N CYS A 157 2.26 4.66 2.21
CA CYS A 157 2.62 4.40 0.83
C CYS A 157 1.39 3.95 0.06
N ASN A 158 1.20 4.48 -1.14
CA ASN A 158 0.14 4.08 -2.04
C ASN A 158 0.60 4.20 -3.49
N SER A 159 0.36 3.18 -4.28
CA SER A 159 0.77 3.13 -5.68
C SER A 159 -0.27 2.39 -6.49
N GLY A 160 -0.09 2.43 -7.80
CA GLY A 160 -0.86 1.58 -8.67
C GLY A 160 -0.12 1.28 -9.96
N TRP A 161 -0.57 0.21 -10.58
CA TRP A 161 0.11 -0.45 -11.67
C TRP A 161 -0.90 -0.96 -12.69
N SER A 162 -0.52 -0.93 -13.97
CA SER A 162 -1.21 -1.67 -15.02
C SER A 162 -0.29 -2.77 -15.54
N THR A 163 -0.77 -3.99 -15.57
CA THR A 163 -0.01 -5.19 -15.94
C THR A 163 -0.80 -6.02 -16.95
N PRO A 164 -0.15 -6.66 -17.94
CA PRO A 164 1.28 -6.59 -18.24
C PRO A 164 1.66 -5.34 -19.05
N ASN A 165 2.93 -4.92 -19.00
CA ASN A 165 3.41 -3.72 -19.71
C ASN A 165 3.90 -3.99 -21.15
N THR A 166 4.23 -5.23 -21.53
CA THR A 166 4.74 -5.55 -22.88
C THR A 166 3.61 -5.77 -23.90
N PHE A 167 3.85 -5.41 -25.16
CA PHE A 167 2.86 -5.47 -26.24
C PHE A 167 2.35 -6.91 -26.50
N GLU A 168 3.23 -7.91 -26.48
CA GLU A 168 2.85 -9.33 -26.63
C GLU A 168 2.00 -9.83 -25.46
N SER A 169 2.34 -9.47 -24.22
CA SER A 169 1.58 -9.87 -23.05
C SER A 169 0.24 -9.13 -22.93
N ARG A 170 0.13 -7.91 -23.48
CA ARG A 170 -1.13 -7.14 -23.56
C ARG A 170 -2.14 -7.69 -24.58
N ARG A 171 -1.77 -8.67 -25.41
CA ARG A 171 -2.76 -9.42 -26.21
C ARG A 171 -3.68 -10.26 -25.33
N GLY A 172 -3.28 -10.53 -24.09
CA GLY A 172 -4.13 -11.13 -23.07
C GLY A 172 -4.93 -10.09 -22.27
N GLU A 173 -5.34 -10.49 -21.07
CA GLU A 173 -6.08 -9.65 -20.13
C GLU A 173 -5.18 -8.55 -19.53
N THR A 174 -5.69 -7.34 -19.39
CA THR A 174 -5.01 -6.26 -18.65
C THR A 174 -5.60 -6.16 -17.25
N TYR A 175 -4.73 -6.08 -16.25
CA TYR A 175 -5.11 -5.90 -14.85
C TYR A 175 -4.61 -4.56 -14.34
N TYR A 176 -5.42 -3.95 -13.48
CA TYR A 176 -5.14 -2.69 -12.83
C TYR A 176 -5.07 -2.94 -11.34
N VAL A 177 -3.91 -2.65 -10.77
CA VAL A 177 -3.58 -2.93 -9.37
C VAL A 177 -3.49 -1.60 -8.64
N LEU A 178 -4.18 -1.52 -7.51
CA LEU A 178 -4.08 -0.44 -6.55
C LEU A 178 -3.57 -1.03 -5.24
N LEU A 179 -2.60 -0.37 -4.62
CA LEU A 179 -2.10 -0.79 -3.31
C LEU A 179 -1.89 0.40 -2.39
N ALA A 180 -2.17 0.20 -1.10
CA ALA A 180 -1.86 1.16 -0.06
C ALA A 180 -1.50 0.43 1.24
N GLY A 181 -0.59 1.00 2.02
CA GLY A 181 -0.16 0.43 3.29
C GLY A 181 0.37 1.45 4.28
N THR A 182 0.57 0.98 5.50
CA THR A 182 0.99 1.78 6.66
C THR A 182 2.50 1.78 6.89
N SER A 183 3.27 1.03 6.09
CA SER A 183 4.72 0.92 6.19
C SER A 183 5.36 0.76 4.81
N ASP A 184 6.54 1.34 4.64
CA ASP A 184 7.31 1.26 3.40
C ASP A 184 7.80 -0.16 3.10
N ASP A 185 7.98 -1.03 4.10
CA ASP A 185 8.40 -2.42 3.87
C ASP A 185 7.33 -3.19 3.07
N PHE A 186 6.05 -2.97 3.39
CA PHE A 186 4.92 -3.52 2.65
C PHE A 186 4.98 -3.07 1.18
N CYS A 187 5.05 -1.76 0.97
CA CYS A 187 5.04 -1.23 -0.39
C CYS A 187 6.32 -1.56 -1.15
N THR A 188 7.48 -1.67 -0.51
CA THR A 188 8.73 -2.04 -1.16
C THR A 188 8.64 -3.45 -1.71
N ALA A 189 8.17 -4.41 -0.91
CA ALA A 189 7.98 -5.79 -1.34
C ALA A 189 6.96 -5.88 -2.49
N VAL A 190 5.79 -5.27 -2.31
CA VAL A 190 4.71 -5.36 -3.31
C VAL A 190 5.06 -4.58 -4.59
N ASN A 191 5.61 -3.37 -4.50
CA ASN A 191 6.06 -2.63 -5.69
C ASN A 191 7.20 -3.35 -6.40
N GLY A 192 8.06 -4.05 -5.66
CA GLY A 192 9.10 -4.92 -6.21
C GLY A 192 8.55 -5.97 -7.19
N LYS A 193 7.34 -6.49 -6.94
CA LYS A 193 6.65 -7.42 -7.86
C LYS A 193 6.31 -6.76 -9.21
N PHE A 194 5.91 -5.49 -9.19
CA PHE A 194 5.31 -4.84 -10.36
C PHE A 194 6.29 -3.97 -11.16
N LYS A 195 7.42 -3.57 -10.57
CA LYS A 195 8.32 -2.56 -11.14
C LYS A 195 8.83 -2.86 -12.55
N ASP A 196 9.05 -4.14 -12.89
CA ASP A 196 9.71 -4.54 -14.15
C ASP A 196 8.72 -4.86 -15.29
N ASN A 197 7.48 -5.27 -14.95
CA ASN A 197 6.48 -5.75 -15.93
C ASN A 197 5.14 -4.99 -15.88
N SER A 198 5.13 -3.80 -15.29
CA SER A 198 3.93 -2.96 -15.19
C SER A 198 4.22 -1.51 -15.59
N ASN A 199 3.18 -0.75 -15.94
CA ASN A 199 3.27 0.71 -16.04
C ASN A 199 2.62 1.36 -14.82
N GLY A 200 3.06 2.57 -14.45
CA GLY A 200 2.34 3.40 -13.50
C GLY A 200 0.90 3.61 -13.94
N TRP A 201 -0.04 3.39 -13.02
CA TRP A 201 -1.47 3.66 -13.24
C TRP A 201 -2.13 3.90 -11.87
N PRO A 202 -3.09 4.79 -11.72
CA PRO A 202 -3.64 5.68 -12.72
C PRO A 202 -2.80 6.96 -12.95
N PHE A 203 -1.51 6.97 -12.58
CA PHE A 203 -0.58 8.12 -12.67
C PHE A 203 0.61 7.85 -13.57
#